data_AF-A0A6N9P218-F1
#
_entry.id   AF-A0A6N9P218-F1
#
_cell.length_a   1.000
_cell.length_b   1.000
_cell.length_c   1.000
_cell.angle_alpha   90.00
_cell.angle_beta   90.00
_cell.angle_gamma   90.00
#
_symmetry.space_group_name_H-M   'P 1'
#
loop_
_entity.id
_entity.type
_entity.pdbx_description
1 polymer ?
#
loop_
_entity_poly.entity_id
_entity_poly.type
_entity_poly.pdbx_seq_one_letter_code
_entity_poly.pdbx_strand_id
1 'polypeptide(L)'
;MERLTEEKQLGPFASLKDKAEAVPGVFGTYDCFYAHEVAVTRLKEYEDTGLEPREIAEVQEAMAPIPFGRFHDIVEAERAGRLVLLPCKVTDTVYIVETVFENGKQRKRSKPCGEQVVSAQIDHVTIGGTTGKPVFDLCSETGNWYYALEPGEFFLSREEAEDTIAKRGDHT
;
A
#
# COMPACT_ATOMS: atom_id res chain seq x y z
N MET A 1 -2.89 -25.49 -8.66
CA MET A 1 -2.62 -26.40 -9.78
C MET A 1 -2.06 -27.67 -9.20
N GLU A 2 -2.40 -28.83 -9.77
CA GLU A 2 -1.80 -30.08 -9.34
C GLU A 2 -0.37 -30.15 -9.87
N ARG A 3 0.61 -30.37 -8.97
CA ARG A 3 2.03 -30.49 -9.33
C ARG A 3 2.24 -31.62 -10.34
N LEU A 4 2.80 -31.30 -11.49
CA LEU A 4 3.06 -32.21 -12.61
C LEU A 4 4.41 -32.94 -12.48
N THR A 5 5.41 -32.34 -11.81
CA THR A 5 6.73 -32.95 -11.64
C THR A 5 6.85 -33.79 -10.37
N GLU A 6 7.74 -34.79 -10.38
CA GLU A 6 8.10 -35.54 -9.19
C GLU A 6 8.77 -34.63 -8.14
N GLU A 7 8.42 -34.83 -6.86
CA GLU A 7 9.01 -34.08 -5.75
C GLU A 7 10.51 -34.35 -5.60
N LYS A 8 10.92 -35.60 -5.78
CA LYS A 8 12.32 -36.01 -5.70
C LYS A 8 12.92 -36.04 -7.10
N GLN A 9 14.01 -35.30 -7.28
CA GLN A 9 14.80 -35.37 -8.49
C GLN A 9 15.89 -36.44 -8.34
N LEU A 10 15.92 -37.39 -9.26
CA LEU A 10 16.93 -38.44 -9.31
C LEU A 10 17.85 -38.17 -10.51
N GLY A 11 19.01 -37.54 -10.23
CA GLY A 11 19.98 -37.18 -11.26
C GLY A 11 19.85 -35.73 -11.76
N PRO A 12 20.42 -35.41 -12.93
CA PRO A 12 20.53 -34.02 -13.39
C PRO A 12 19.22 -33.41 -13.89
N PHE A 13 18.21 -34.24 -14.20
CA PHE A 13 16.93 -33.80 -14.76
C PHE A 13 15.75 -34.23 -13.90
N ALA A 14 14.69 -33.40 -13.89
CA ALA A 14 13.42 -33.72 -13.25
C ALA A 14 12.56 -34.64 -14.12
N SER A 15 11.58 -35.30 -13.50
CA SER A 15 10.64 -36.20 -14.20
C SER A 15 9.19 -35.78 -13.95
N LEU A 16 8.29 -36.07 -14.91
CA LEU A 16 6.85 -35.92 -14.75
C LEU A 16 6.27 -37.07 -13.92
N LYS A 17 5.21 -36.80 -13.16
CA LYS A 17 4.47 -37.80 -12.37
C LYS A 17 3.68 -38.75 -13.28
N ASP A 18 3.00 -38.20 -14.28
CA ASP A 18 2.26 -39.00 -15.23
C ASP A 18 3.18 -39.47 -16.36
N LYS A 19 3.38 -40.79 -16.40
CA LYS A 19 4.20 -41.50 -17.40
C LYS A 19 3.33 -42.43 -18.25
N ALA A 20 2.00 -42.39 -18.08
CA ALA A 20 1.08 -43.40 -18.61
C ALA A 20 1.02 -43.44 -20.15
N GLU A 21 1.39 -42.34 -20.81
CA GLU A 21 1.40 -42.22 -22.28
C GLU A 21 2.81 -42.27 -22.89
N ALA A 22 3.84 -42.59 -22.10
CA ALA A 22 5.22 -42.62 -22.60
C ALA A 22 5.43 -43.79 -23.58
N VAL A 23 5.46 -43.49 -24.88
CA VAL A 23 5.75 -44.48 -25.93
C VAL A 23 7.26 -44.48 -26.24
N PRO A 24 7.94 -45.63 -26.21
CA PRO A 24 9.35 -45.72 -26.59
C PRO A 24 9.59 -45.23 -28.02
N GLY A 25 10.62 -44.39 -28.22
CA GLY A 25 11.03 -43.90 -29.54
C GLY A 25 10.31 -42.65 -30.06
N VAL A 26 9.45 -42.01 -29.25
CA VAL A 26 8.77 -40.76 -29.64
C VAL A 26 9.74 -39.59 -29.83
N PHE A 27 10.86 -39.56 -29.10
CA PHE A 27 11.91 -38.57 -29.31
C PHE A 27 12.70 -38.93 -30.58
N GLY A 28 12.42 -38.21 -31.67
CA GLY A 28 13.05 -38.44 -32.97
C GLY A 28 14.53 -38.05 -33.04
N THR A 29 15.03 -37.26 -32.09
CA THR A 29 16.44 -36.84 -31.99
C THR A 29 16.85 -36.65 -30.54
N TYR A 30 18.17 -36.65 -30.29
CA TYR A 30 18.75 -36.31 -28.99
C TYR A 30 18.36 -34.89 -28.55
N ASP A 31 18.32 -33.93 -29.48
CA ASP A 31 17.95 -32.55 -29.18
C ASP A 31 16.51 -32.44 -28.66
N CYS A 32 15.57 -33.21 -29.23
CA CYS A 32 14.20 -33.27 -28.74
C CYS A 32 14.11 -33.82 -27.31
N PHE A 33 14.89 -34.87 -27.01
CA PHE A 33 14.97 -35.43 -25.65
C PHE A 33 15.57 -34.42 -24.68
N TYR A 34 16.71 -33.82 -25.03
CA TYR A 34 17.37 -32.83 -24.17
C TYR A 34 16.49 -31.61 -23.89
N ALA A 35 15.81 -31.09 -24.93
CA ALA A 35 14.88 -29.96 -24.78
C ALA A 35 13.71 -30.29 -23.84
N HIS A 36 13.17 -31.51 -23.93
CA HIS A 36 12.13 -31.99 -23.01
C HIS A 36 12.62 -32.02 -21.57
N GLU A 37 13.78 -32.64 -21.31
CA GLU A 37 14.33 -32.75 -19.96
C GLU A 37 14.62 -31.37 -19.33
N VAL A 38 15.13 -30.42 -20.12
CA VAL A 38 15.33 -29.03 -19.69
C VAL A 38 14.01 -28.35 -19.37
N ALA A 39 12.97 -28.53 -20.19
CA ALA A 39 11.66 -27.95 -19.96
C ALA A 39 11.00 -28.49 -18.68
N VAL A 40 11.04 -29.80 -18.46
CA VAL A 40 10.52 -30.44 -17.24
C VAL A 40 11.30 -29.98 -16.00
N THR A 41 12.62 -29.81 -16.11
CA THR A 41 13.44 -29.31 -15.00
C THR A 41 13.10 -27.86 -14.64
N ARG A 42 12.92 -26.98 -15.63
CA ARG A 42 12.45 -25.59 -15.37
C ARG A 42 11.04 -25.53 -14.81
N LEU A 43 10.15 -26.42 -15.26
CA LEU A 43 8.81 -26.54 -14.69
C LEU A 43 8.88 -26.94 -13.22
N LYS A 44 9.76 -27.88 -12.86
CA LYS A 44 10.00 -28.26 -11.46
C LYS A 44 10.47 -27.06 -10.63
N GLU A 45 11.47 -26.31 -11.12
CA GLU A 45 11.98 -25.11 -10.45
C GLU A 45 10.86 -24.08 -10.20
N TYR A 46 9.95 -23.91 -11.17
CA TYR A 46 8.78 -23.06 -11.02
C TYR A 46 7.79 -23.61 -9.97
N GLU A 47 7.42 -24.89 -10.07
CA GLU A 47 6.52 -25.55 -9.10
C GLU A 47 7.09 -25.53 -7.67
N ASP A 48 8.40 -25.62 -7.51
CA ASP A 48 9.07 -25.55 -6.21
C ASP A 48 9.03 -24.14 -5.58
N THR A 49 8.69 -23.09 -6.36
CA THR A 49 8.36 -21.77 -5.78
C THR A 49 7.03 -21.78 -5.03
N GLY A 50 6.16 -22.77 -5.30
CA GLY A 50 4.82 -22.87 -4.72
C GLY A 50 3.85 -21.78 -5.17
N LEU A 51 4.23 -20.97 -6.17
CA LEU A 51 3.40 -19.89 -6.69
C LEU A 51 2.58 -20.37 -7.87
N GLU A 52 1.27 -20.16 -7.81
CA GLU A 52 0.40 -20.44 -8.94
C GLU A 52 0.45 -19.32 -9.99
N PRO A 53 0.42 -19.62 -11.30
CA PRO A 53 0.40 -18.58 -12.33
C PRO A 53 -0.75 -17.60 -12.15
N ARG A 54 -1.88 -18.10 -11.65
CA ARG A 54 -3.08 -17.32 -11.36
C ARG A 54 -2.89 -16.37 -10.18
N GLU A 55 -2.26 -16.82 -9.10
CA GLU A 55 -1.99 -15.98 -7.93
C GLU A 55 -1.06 -14.82 -8.30
N ILE A 56 -0.03 -15.10 -9.11
CA ILE A 56 0.86 -14.06 -9.64
C ILE A 56 0.09 -13.07 -10.50
N ALA A 57 -0.83 -13.54 -11.35
CA ALA A 57 -1.65 -12.67 -12.20
C ALA A 57 -2.60 -11.78 -11.38
N GLU A 58 -3.28 -12.34 -10.37
CA GLU A 58 -4.17 -11.59 -9.47
C GLU A 58 -3.39 -10.52 -8.68
N VAL A 59 -2.20 -10.88 -8.19
CA VAL A 59 -1.30 -9.93 -7.54
C VAL A 59 -0.86 -8.85 -8.52
N GLN A 60 -0.44 -9.21 -9.73
CA GLN A 60 -0.01 -8.26 -10.75
C GLN A 60 -1.13 -7.29 -11.17
N GLU A 61 -2.38 -7.76 -11.26
CA GLU A 61 -3.55 -6.93 -11.57
C GLU A 61 -3.83 -5.93 -10.44
N ALA A 62 -3.86 -6.41 -9.18
CA ALA A 62 -4.00 -5.53 -8.02
C ALA A 62 -2.86 -4.51 -7.92
N MET A 63 -1.67 -4.88 -8.41
CA MET A 63 -0.46 -4.07 -8.41
C MET A 63 -0.26 -3.25 -9.67
N ALA A 64 -1.16 -3.23 -10.65
CA ALA A 64 -0.94 -2.61 -11.96
C ALA A 64 -0.29 -1.20 -11.98
N PRO A 65 -0.43 -0.32 -10.95
CA PRO A 65 0.34 0.94 -10.91
C PRO A 65 1.78 0.85 -10.36
N ILE A 66 2.21 -0.25 -9.73
CA ILE A 66 3.49 -0.40 -9.03
C ILE A 66 4.40 -1.40 -9.76
N PRO A 67 5.57 -0.98 -10.28
CA PRO A 67 6.53 -1.90 -10.91
C PRO A 67 7.10 -2.93 -9.92
N PHE A 68 7.33 -4.18 -10.38
CA PHE A 68 7.89 -5.26 -9.55
C PHE A 68 9.20 -4.88 -8.82
N GLY A 69 10.10 -4.13 -9.48
CA GLY A 69 11.35 -3.67 -8.86
C GLY A 69 11.14 -2.77 -7.63
N ARG A 70 10.04 -2.00 -7.59
CA ARG A 70 9.70 -1.13 -6.46
C ARG A 70 9.25 -1.93 -5.23
N PHE A 71 8.81 -3.17 -5.38
CA PHE A 71 8.44 -4.01 -4.23
C PHE A 71 9.62 -4.40 -3.38
N HIS A 72 10.75 -4.73 -4.02
CA HIS A 72 11.96 -5.03 -3.29
C HIS A 72 12.32 -3.87 -2.35
N ASP A 73 12.27 -2.63 -2.87
CA ASP A 73 12.56 -1.43 -2.07
C ASP A 73 11.55 -1.21 -0.93
N ILE A 74 10.25 -1.45 -1.17
CA ILE A 74 9.20 -1.33 -0.16
C ILE A 74 9.39 -2.38 0.95
N VAL A 75 9.60 -3.65 0.59
CA VAL A 75 9.79 -4.75 1.54
C VAL A 75 11.07 -4.56 2.35
N GLU A 76 12.16 -4.16 1.71
CA GLU A 76 13.41 -3.84 2.41
C GLU A 76 13.27 -2.60 3.31
N ALA A 77 12.45 -1.61 2.94
CA ALA A 77 12.13 -0.49 3.80
C ALA A 77 11.29 -0.91 5.01
N GLU A 78 10.32 -1.81 4.84
CA GLU A 78 9.51 -2.36 5.92
C GLU A 78 10.37 -3.17 6.90
N ARG A 79 11.19 -4.10 6.40
CA ARG A 79 12.11 -4.91 7.22
C ARG A 79 13.12 -4.06 7.98
N ALA A 80 13.62 -2.99 7.38
CA ALA A 80 14.55 -2.06 8.00
C ALA A 80 13.86 -1.04 8.94
N GLY A 81 12.53 -1.08 9.09
CA GLY A 81 11.78 -0.14 9.94
C GLY A 81 11.77 1.30 9.42
N ARG A 82 11.99 1.51 8.12
CA ARG A 82 12.01 2.83 7.45
C ARG A 82 10.67 3.20 6.81
N LEU A 83 9.74 2.25 6.72
CA LEU A 83 8.43 2.46 6.09
C LEU A 83 7.49 3.23 7.03
N VAL A 84 6.91 4.32 6.53
CA VAL A 84 5.89 5.11 7.24
C VAL A 84 4.63 5.13 6.39
N LEU A 85 3.51 4.71 6.98
CA LEU A 85 2.20 4.74 6.34
C LEU A 85 1.49 6.04 6.72
N LEU A 86 1.35 6.96 5.78
CA LEU A 86 0.61 8.20 5.97
C LEU A 86 -0.88 7.98 5.63
N PRO A 87 -1.81 8.64 6.34
CA PRO A 87 -3.24 8.54 6.06
C PRO A 87 -3.63 9.18 4.71
N CYS A 88 -2.79 10.09 4.19
CA CYS A 88 -2.97 10.82 2.93
C CYS A 88 -1.62 11.32 2.41
N LYS A 89 -1.59 11.87 1.19
CA LYS A 89 -0.37 12.41 0.58
C LYS A 89 -0.10 13.83 1.08
N VAL A 90 1.17 14.20 1.11
CA VAL A 90 1.53 15.63 1.20
C VAL A 90 0.88 16.36 0.03
N THR A 91 0.40 17.59 0.26
CA THR A 91 -0.39 18.42 -0.66
C THR A 91 -1.86 18.00 -0.86
N ASP A 92 -2.34 16.91 -0.27
CA ASP A 92 -3.77 16.58 -0.29
C ASP A 92 -4.58 17.64 0.48
N THR A 93 -5.82 17.85 0.05
CA THR A 93 -6.79 18.66 0.76
C THR A 93 -7.40 17.84 1.89
N VAL A 94 -7.28 18.36 3.10
CA VAL A 94 -7.93 17.85 4.32
C VAL A 94 -8.88 18.91 4.87
N TYR A 95 -9.67 18.53 5.87
CA TYR A 95 -10.65 19.40 6.49
C TYR A 95 -10.38 19.52 7.98
N ILE A 96 -10.53 20.74 8.51
CA ILE A 96 -10.35 21.03 9.92
C ILE A 96 -11.51 21.86 10.44
N VAL A 97 -11.79 21.73 11.73
CA VAL A 97 -12.80 22.54 12.41
C VAL A 97 -12.12 23.79 12.99
N GLU A 98 -12.41 24.95 12.41
CA GLU A 98 -11.94 26.24 12.89
C GLU A 98 -13.01 26.92 13.76
N THR A 99 -12.57 27.55 14.85
CA THR A 99 -13.44 28.41 15.65
C THR A 99 -13.58 29.77 14.97
N VAL A 100 -14.82 30.21 14.75
CA VAL A 100 -15.16 31.51 14.18
C VAL A 100 -15.27 32.55 15.29
N PHE A 101 -14.79 33.76 15.02
CA PHE A 101 -14.81 34.89 15.95
C PHE A 101 -15.60 36.06 15.37
N GLU A 102 -16.43 36.70 16.20
CA GLU A 102 -17.44 37.73 15.84
C GLU A 102 -16.92 38.90 14.98
N ASN A 103 -15.62 39.22 15.01
CA ASN A 103 -15.06 40.43 14.38
C ASN A 103 -13.96 40.14 13.33
N GLY A 104 -13.79 38.90 12.88
CA GLY A 104 -12.82 38.54 11.83
C GLY A 104 -11.35 38.84 12.15
N LYS A 105 -11.02 39.29 13.37
CA LYS A 105 -9.66 39.60 13.82
C LYS A 105 -9.41 39.11 15.26
N GLN A 106 -8.46 38.17 15.34
CA GLN A 106 -7.74 37.65 16.51
C GLN A 106 -8.52 36.96 17.66
N ARG A 107 -8.09 35.70 17.91
CA ARG A 107 -8.36 34.85 19.10
C ARG A 107 -8.24 35.55 20.46
N LYS A 108 -7.42 36.60 20.59
CA LYS A 108 -7.08 37.22 21.88
C LYS A 108 -8.10 38.25 22.40
N ARG A 109 -9.06 38.71 21.58
CA ARG A 109 -9.93 39.85 21.94
C ARG A 109 -11.42 39.66 21.61
N SER A 110 -11.82 38.55 21.02
CA SER A 110 -13.17 38.31 20.53
C SER A 110 -13.75 37.05 21.15
N LYS A 111 -15.07 37.06 21.41
CA LYS A 111 -15.78 35.83 21.82
C LYS A 111 -15.87 34.89 20.61
N PRO A 112 -15.65 33.58 20.82
CA PRO A 112 -15.97 32.60 19.80
C PRO A 112 -17.48 32.61 19.56
N CYS A 113 -17.88 32.69 18.30
CA CYS A 113 -19.28 32.79 17.89
C CYS A 113 -19.80 31.53 17.19
N GLY A 114 -18.92 30.56 16.91
CA GLY A 114 -19.28 29.27 16.34
C GLY A 114 -18.05 28.48 15.90
N GLU A 115 -18.30 27.32 15.31
CA GLU A 115 -17.31 26.49 14.63
C GLU A 115 -17.69 26.39 13.15
N GLN A 116 -16.70 26.30 12.27
CA GLN A 116 -16.91 26.06 10.85
C GLN A 116 -15.90 25.03 10.35
N VAL A 117 -16.28 24.25 9.34
CA VAL A 117 -15.34 23.40 8.61
C VAL A 117 -14.69 24.22 7.52
N VAL A 118 -13.36 24.16 7.43
CA VAL A 118 -12.60 24.77 6.34
C VAL A 118 -11.74 23.72 5.67
N SER A 119 -11.39 23.97 4.41
CA SER A 119 -10.36 23.19 3.73
C SER A 119 -8.96 23.64 4.15
N ALA A 120 -8.03 22.70 4.26
CA ALA A 120 -6.62 22.95 4.51
C ALA A 120 -5.75 22.03 3.64
N GLN A 121 -4.58 22.52 3.26
CA GLN A 121 -3.61 21.73 2.50
C GLN A 121 -2.46 21.30 3.39
N ILE A 122 -2.04 20.04 3.25
CA ILE A 122 -0.84 19.52 3.91
C ILE A 122 0.39 20.14 3.26
N ASP A 123 1.10 20.99 4.00
CA ASP A 123 2.30 21.66 3.53
C ASP A 123 3.53 20.74 3.65
N HIS A 124 3.77 20.22 4.85
CA HIS A 124 4.82 19.25 5.08
C HIS A 124 4.47 18.28 6.22
N VAL A 125 5.17 17.15 6.21
CA VAL A 125 5.09 16.12 7.25
C VAL A 125 6.42 16.07 7.97
N THR A 126 6.39 16.30 9.27
CA THR A 126 7.57 16.23 10.12
C THR A 126 7.62 14.86 10.78
N ILE A 127 8.72 14.15 10.57
CA ILE A 127 9.02 12.89 11.25
C ILE A 127 10.26 13.14 12.09
N GLY A 128 10.05 13.52 13.35
CA GLY A 128 11.12 13.88 14.26
C GLY A 128 10.59 14.34 15.62
N GLY A 129 11.10 13.74 16.70
CA GLY A 129 10.65 13.96 18.08
C GLY A 129 10.85 12.72 18.96
N THR A 130 10.50 12.79 20.24
CA THR A 130 10.60 11.64 21.17
C THR A 130 9.60 10.52 20.86
N THR A 131 8.56 10.80 20.06
CA THR A 131 7.45 9.88 19.79
C THR A 131 7.62 9.05 18.51
N GLY A 132 8.47 9.47 17.57
CA GLY A 132 8.68 8.79 16.29
C GLY A 132 7.45 8.75 15.36
N LYS A 133 6.38 9.48 15.69
CA LYS A 133 5.15 9.53 14.89
C LYS A 133 5.20 10.67 13.86
N PRO A 134 4.60 10.50 12.67
CA PRO A 134 4.46 11.58 11.70
C PRO A 134 3.47 12.63 12.23
N VAL A 135 3.85 13.90 12.15
CA VAL A 135 2.97 15.04 12.43
C VAL A 135 2.84 15.93 11.19
N PHE A 136 1.69 16.59 11.07
CA PHE A 136 1.27 17.30 9.87
C PHE A 136 1.15 18.79 10.14
N ASP A 137 1.76 19.57 9.25
CA ASP A 137 1.61 21.02 9.23
C ASP A 137 0.69 21.40 8.08
N LEU A 138 -0.39 22.12 8.41
CA LEU A 138 -1.47 22.47 7.48
C LEU A 138 -1.60 23.98 7.32
N CYS A 139 -1.90 24.41 6.10
CA CYS A 139 -2.33 25.77 5.80
C CYS A 139 -3.79 25.77 5.36
N SER A 140 -4.66 26.47 6.09
CA SER A 140 -6.09 26.55 5.75
C SER A 140 -6.39 27.61 4.69
N GLU A 141 -7.51 27.47 4.01
CA GLU A 141 -8.00 28.45 3.03
C GLU A 141 -8.26 29.84 3.64
N THR A 142 -8.48 29.91 4.96
CA THR A 142 -8.63 31.16 5.71
C THR A 142 -7.29 31.82 6.05
N GLY A 143 -6.17 31.19 5.68
CA GLY A 143 -4.81 31.67 5.91
C GLY A 143 -4.26 31.34 7.30
N ASN A 144 -4.92 30.46 8.05
CA ASN A 144 -4.41 29.99 9.33
C ASN A 144 -3.42 28.83 9.15
N TRP A 145 -2.43 28.79 10.04
CA TRP A 145 -1.46 27.70 10.10
C TRP A 145 -1.70 26.83 11.32
N TYR A 146 -1.69 25.52 11.08
CA TYR A 146 -1.81 24.48 12.09
C TYR A 146 -0.53 23.65 12.07
N TYR A 147 0.07 23.47 13.24
CA TYR A 147 1.38 22.87 13.39
C TYR A 147 1.29 21.61 14.23
N ALA A 148 2.09 20.61 13.84
CA ALA A 148 2.28 19.36 14.56
C ALA A 148 0.98 18.59 14.85
N LEU A 149 0.04 18.59 13.90
CA LEU A 149 -1.20 17.83 14.05
C LEU A 149 -0.94 16.32 13.91
N GLU A 150 -1.53 15.53 14.80
CA GLU A 150 -1.53 14.07 14.71
C GLU A 150 -2.64 13.57 13.76
N PRO A 151 -2.47 12.38 13.16
CA PRO A 151 -3.57 11.70 12.47
C PRO A 151 -4.80 11.59 13.37
N GLY A 152 -5.94 12.15 12.91
CA GLY A 152 -7.20 12.20 13.66
C GLY A 152 -7.55 13.59 14.22
N GLU A 153 -6.62 14.55 14.20
CA GLU A 153 -6.92 15.96 14.51
C GLU A 153 -7.43 16.75 13.29
N PHE A 154 -7.38 16.13 12.11
CA PHE A 154 -7.93 16.61 10.85
C PHE A 154 -8.70 15.48 10.17
N PHE A 155 -9.58 15.84 9.24
CA PHE A 155 -10.49 14.93 8.55
C PHE A 155 -10.12 14.80 7.08
N LEU A 156 -10.25 13.60 6.51
CA LEU A 156 -10.00 13.37 5.09
C LEU A 156 -11.21 13.71 4.22
N SER A 157 -12.38 13.87 4.84
CA SER A 157 -13.62 14.27 4.16
C SER A 157 -14.30 15.43 4.88
N ARG A 158 -15.02 16.26 4.12
CA ARG A 158 -15.78 17.38 4.65
C ARG A 158 -16.95 16.92 5.51
N GLU A 159 -17.64 15.87 5.05
CA GLU A 159 -18.80 15.27 5.73
C GLU A 159 -18.45 14.82 7.15
N GLU A 160 -17.31 14.13 7.32
CA GLU A 160 -16.84 13.67 8.63
C GLU A 160 -16.56 14.84 9.59
N ALA A 161 -16.01 15.95 9.07
CA ALA A 161 -15.77 17.15 9.84
C ALA A 161 -17.10 17.83 10.25
N GLU A 162 -18.06 17.92 9.34
CA GLU A 162 -19.39 18.52 9.58
C GLU A 162 -20.20 17.70 10.60
N ASP A 163 -20.19 16.37 10.47
CA ASP A 163 -20.79 15.44 11.43
C ASP A 163 -20.21 15.60 12.84
N THR A 164 -18.91 15.89 12.93
CA THR A 164 -18.25 16.11 14.22
C THR A 164 -18.76 17.40 14.89
N ILE A 165 -18.96 18.47 14.12
CA ILE A 165 -19.57 19.71 14.64
C ILE A 165 -21.02 19.46 15.06
N ALA A 166 -21.81 18.76 14.22
CA ALA A 166 -23.21 18.46 14.52
C ALA A 166 -23.36 17.66 15.83
N LYS A 167 -22.55 16.61 16.00
CA LYS A 167 -22.53 15.82 17.24
C LYS A 167 -22.14 16.64 18.47
N ARG A 168 -21.22 17.60 18.35
CA ARG A 168 -20.84 18.49 19.46
C ARG A 168 -21.97 19.47 19.82
N GLY A 169 -22.73 19.95 18.84
CA GLY A 169 -23.89 20.82 19.04
C GLY A 169 -25.09 20.14 19.68
N ASP A 170 -25.26 18.82 19.49
CA ASP A 170 -26.36 18.04 20.08
C ASP A 170 -26.20 17.74 21.59
N HIS A 171 -25.07 18.11 22.20
CA HIS A 171 -24.77 17.86 23.63
C HIS A 171 -24.89 19.12 24.52
N THR A 172 -25.52 20.18 24.02
CA THR A 172 -25.85 21.43 24.76
C THR A 172 -27.34 21.69 24.76
#